data_AF-A0A3B8ZQF6-F1
#
_entry.id   AF-A0A3B8ZQF6-F1
#
_cell.length_a   1.000
_cell.length_b   1.000
_cell.length_c   1.000
_cell.angle_alpha   90.00
_cell.angle_beta   90.00
_cell.angle_gamma   90.00
#
_symmetry.space_group_name_H-M   'P 1'
#
loop_
_entity.id
_entity.type
_entity.pdbx_description
1 polymer ?
#
loop_
_entity_poly.entity_id
_entity_poly.type
_entity_poly.pdbx_seq_one_letter_code
_entity_poly.pdbx_strand_id
1 'polypeptide(L)'
;MAFFVALPMPVRILIVLVLGLLTARLINWAIYTWAYFPRQLGPWSAPLSTSKTKSKTKRSAVKNLAASRSWWDHFPIWGWYRLRHEQVVHGRWYWVRPLIIELGYPLILAWYYRFHISGGSLPPGTARFLAPLASQLHWQFLGHWALLSLMIIATFIDFYEQTIPDLVTIPGTVIGLLGAGLAPVWLPLTPEFGAGAISGITELKATWPDGWAVWMNSWWGLGLAWTI
;
A
#
# COMPACT_ATOMS: atom_id res chain seq x y z
N MET A 1 -19.05 6.82 -0.63
CA MET A 1 -19.04 5.41 -0.18
C MET A 1 -20.30 4.66 -0.60
N ALA A 2 -21.51 5.16 -0.29
CA ALA A 2 -22.78 4.48 -0.59
C ALA A 2 -22.93 3.98 -2.04
N PHE A 3 -22.55 4.79 -3.04
CA PHE A 3 -22.59 4.38 -4.45
C PHE A 3 -21.72 3.15 -4.74
N PHE A 4 -20.46 3.15 -4.29
CA PHE A 4 -19.55 2.02 -4.52
C PHE A 4 -20.04 0.73 -3.83
N VAL A 5 -20.57 0.86 -2.62
CA VAL A 5 -21.15 -0.23 -1.84
C VAL A 5 -22.46 -0.76 -2.46
N ALA A 6 -23.12 0.01 -3.33
CA ALA A 6 -24.31 -0.46 -4.06
C ALA A 6 -23.97 -1.29 -5.30
N LEU A 7 -22.75 -1.19 -5.84
CA LEU A 7 -22.35 -1.93 -7.04
C LEU A 7 -22.33 -3.45 -6.79
N PRO A 8 -22.53 -4.31 -7.81
CA PRO A 8 -22.34 -5.75 -7.65
C PRO A 8 -20.89 -6.08 -7.24
N MET A 9 -20.71 -7.12 -6.41
CA MET A 9 -19.38 -7.54 -5.93
C MET A 9 -18.34 -7.72 -7.06
N PRO A 10 -18.66 -8.35 -8.22
CA PRO A 10 -17.69 -8.48 -9.31
C PRO A 10 -17.21 -7.13 -9.86
N VAL A 11 -18.10 -6.12 -9.92
CA VAL A 11 -17.77 -4.77 -10.40
C VAL A 11 -16.85 -4.06 -9.41
N ARG A 12 -17.11 -4.19 -8.10
CA ARG A 12 -16.23 -3.62 -7.06
C ARG A 12 -14.83 -4.24 -7.13
N ILE A 13 -14.75 -5.56 -7.27
CA ILE A 13 -13.48 -6.29 -7.40
C ILE A 13 -12.73 -5.82 -8.65
N LEU A 14 -13.42 -5.65 -9.79
CA LEU A 14 -12.80 -5.13 -11.01
C LEU A 14 -12.25 -3.71 -10.82
N ILE A 15 -13.00 -2.83 -10.15
CA ILE A 15 -12.53 -1.47 -9.82
C ILE A 15 -11.27 -1.53 -8.94
N VAL A 16 -11.28 -2.36 -7.90
CA VAL A 16 -10.12 -2.57 -7.01
C VAL A 16 -8.92 -3.12 -7.78
N LEU A 17 -9.13 -4.06 -8.71
CA LEU A 17 -8.06 -4.58 -9.58
C LEU A 17 -7.45 -3.48 -10.45
N VAL A 18 -8.28 -2.66 -11.11
CA VAL A 18 -7.81 -1.58 -11.99
C VAL A 18 -7.06 -0.52 -11.19
N LEU A 19 -7.64 -0.04 -10.09
CA LEU A 19 -7.00 0.94 -9.21
C LEU A 19 -5.74 0.37 -8.56
N GLY A 20 -5.75 -0.92 -8.19
CA GLY A 20 -4.58 -1.64 -7.68
C GLY A 20 -3.47 -1.71 -8.71
N LEU A 21 -3.79 -1.92 -9.98
CA LEU A 21 -2.81 -1.94 -11.08
C LEU A 21 -2.16 -0.55 -11.27
N LEU A 22 -2.94 0.52 -11.17
CA LEU A 22 -2.43 1.90 -11.20
C LEU A 22 -1.57 2.19 -9.97
N THR A 23 -1.95 1.68 -8.80
CA THR A 23 -1.15 1.83 -7.57
C THR A 23 0.16 1.04 -7.68
N ALA A 24 0.15 -0.18 -8.22
CA ALA A 24 1.36 -0.97 -8.45
C ALA A 24 2.34 -0.26 -9.37
N ARG A 25 1.81 0.47 -10.37
CA ARG A 25 2.61 1.33 -11.23
C ARG A 25 3.29 2.46 -10.45
N LEU A 26 2.55 3.12 -9.57
CA LEU A 26 3.07 4.16 -8.68
C LEU A 26 4.11 3.59 -7.70
N ILE A 27 3.86 2.41 -7.13
CA ILE A 27 4.79 1.70 -6.24
C ILE A 27 6.13 1.47 -6.96
N ASN A 28 6.10 0.97 -8.19
CA ASN A 28 7.31 0.75 -8.98
C ASN A 28 8.09 2.06 -9.20
N TRP A 29 7.40 3.15 -9.52
CA TRP A 29 8.03 4.46 -9.66
C TRP A 29 8.64 4.93 -8.32
N ALA A 30 7.86 4.86 -7.24
CA ALA A 30 8.26 5.29 -5.91
C ALA A 30 9.50 4.55 -5.40
N ILE A 31 9.57 3.21 -5.57
CA ILE A 31 10.74 2.40 -5.20
C ILE A 31 12.03 2.94 -5.85
N TYR A 32 11.96 3.42 -7.09
CA TYR A 32 13.14 3.92 -7.80
C TYR A 32 13.45 5.39 -7.52
N THR A 33 12.44 6.19 -7.20
CA THR A 33 12.57 7.64 -7.05
C THR A 33 12.79 8.09 -5.61
N TRP A 34 12.20 7.40 -4.64
CA TRP A 34 12.31 7.73 -3.21
C TRP A 34 13.44 7.01 -2.48
N ALA A 35 14.18 6.15 -3.17
CA ALA A 35 15.41 5.56 -2.66
C ALA A 35 16.52 6.62 -2.53
N TYR A 36 17.46 6.45 -1.59
CA TYR A 36 18.55 7.42 -1.38
C TYR A 36 19.47 7.52 -2.61
N PHE A 37 19.61 6.42 -3.36
CA PHE A 37 20.31 6.40 -4.63
C PHE A 37 19.31 6.13 -5.77
N PRO A 38 18.63 7.17 -6.28
CA PRO A 38 17.59 7.01 -7.28
C PRO A 38 18.08 6.28 -8.53
N ARG A 39 17.27 5.33 -9.01
CA ARG A 39 17.63 4.45 -10.13
C ARG A 39 16.82 4.80 -11.37
N GLN A 40 17.50 4.98 -12.50
CA GLN A 40 16.86 5.26 -13.79
C GLN A 40 16.44 3.97 -14.50
N LEU A 41 15.59 3.17 -13.87
CA LEU A 41 15.14 1.85 -14.38
C LEU A 41 13.72 1.88 -14.95
N GLY A 42 12.97 2.95 -14.71
CA GLY A 42 11.54 3.03 -14.98
C GLY A 42 11.19 3.65 -16.33
N PRO A 43 9.96 3.41 -16.82
CA PRO A 43 9.43 4.10 -18.00
C PRO A 43 9.33 5.62 -17.78
N TRP A 44 9.02 6.02 -16.55
CA TRP A 44 8.95 7.42 -16.11
C TRP A 44 10.31 8.02 -15.74
N SER A 45 11.41 7.24 -15.78
CA SER A 45 12.73 7.81 -15.55
C SER A 45 13.24 8.48 -16.82
N ALA A 46 14.07 9.51 -16.65
CA ALA A 46 14.75 10.15 -17.76
C ALA A 46 15.42 9.09 -18.67
N PRO A 47 15.41 9.28 -20.00
CA PRO A 47 16.09 8.40 -20.93
C PRO A 47 17.58 8.28 -20.56
N LEU A 48 18.14 7.09 -20.77
CA LEU A 48 19.52 6.80 -20.46
C LEU A 48 20.48 7.83 -21.09
N SER A 49 21.29 8.49 -20.26
CA SER A 49 22.27 9.45 -20.74
C SER A 49 23.50 8.76 -21.32
N THR A 50 23.84 9.13 -22.55
CA THR A 50 25.03 8.65 -23.27
C THR A 50 26.34 9.21 -22.70
N SER A 51 26.29 10.30 -21.93
CA SER A 51 27.49 11.03 -21.48
C SER A 51 28.31 10.25 -20.44
N LYS A 52 27.64 9.48 -19.55
CA LYS A 52 28.29 8.74 -18.46
C LYS A 52 28.98 7.45 -18.91
N THR A 53 28.77 7.02 -20.15
CA THR A 53 29.33 5.76 -20.66
C THR A 53 30.66 6.01 -21.37
N LYS A 54 31.77 5.41 -20.87
CA LYS A 54 33.11 5.51 -21.49
C LYS A 54 33.30 4.63 -22.73
N SER A 55 32.53 3.54 -22.86
CA SER A 55 32.60 2.62 -24.02
C SER A 55 31.79 3.15 -25.21
N LYS A 56 32.43 3.30 -26.37
CA LYS A 56 31.81 3.76 -27.63
C LYS A 56 30.69 2.81 -28.10
N THR A 57 30.86 1.51 -27.92
CA THR A 57 29.88 0.48 -28.28
C THR A 57 28.64 0.53 -27.38
N LYS A 58 28.84 0.61 -26.05
CA LYS A 58 27.70 0.80 -25.13
C LYS A 58 27.00 2.14 -25.34
N ARG A 59 27.74 3.21 -25.69
CA ARG A 59 27.15 4.53 -25.96
C ARG A 59 26.20 4.52 -27.16
N SER A 60 26.55 3.82 -28.24
CA SER A 60 25.68 3.67 -29.41
C SER A 60 24.45 2.80 -29.11
N ALA A 61 24.64 1.71 -28.35
CA ALA A 61 23.52 0.88 -27.89
C ALA A 61 22.54 1.69 -27.02
N VAL A 62 23.04 2.45 -26.04
CA VAL A 62 22.24 3.34 -25.18
C VAL A 62 21.46 4.38 -25.99
N LYS A 63 22.07 4.98 -27.02
CA LYS A 63 21.40 5.95 -27.89
C LYS A 63 20.22 5.32 -28.65
N ASN A 64 20.42 4.13 -29.22
CA ASN A 64 19.37 3.42 -29.97
C ASN A 64 18.24 2.97 -29.06
N LEU A 65 18.57 2.49 -27.85
CA LEU A 65 17.62 2.12 -26.80
C LEU A 65 16.77 3.30 -26.33
N ALA A 66 17.40 4.45 -26.06
CA ALA A 66 16.69 5.66 -25.66
C ALA A 66 15.70 6.14 -26.74
N ALA A 67 16.05 6.01 -28.03
CA ALA A 67 15.18 6.35 -29.15
C ALA A 67 14.03 5.34 -29.36
N SER A 68 14.13 4.13 -28.81
CA SER A 68 13.11 3.08 -28.91
C SER A 68 11.99 3.20 -27.87
N ARG A 69 12.12 4.08 -26.88
CA ARG A 69 11.07 4.31 -25.88
C ARG A 69 9.85 4.96 -26.53
N SER A 70 8.69 4.49 -26.14
CA SER A 70 7.39 4.96 -26.63
C SER A 70 6.41 5.16 -25.49
N TRP A 71 5.30 5.85 -25.77
CA TRP A 71 4.25 6.05 -24.77
C TRP A 71 3.66 4.72 -24.26
N TRP A 72 3.66 3.66 -25.06
CA TRP A 72 3.22 2.33 -24.65
C TRP A 72 4.05 1.72 -23.52
N ASP A 73 5.29 2.17 -23.33
CA ASP A 73 6.13 1.71 -22.21
C ASP A 73 5.59 2.21 -20.86
N HIS A 74 4.67 3.18 -20.88
CA HIS A 74 4.04 3.75 -19.71
C HIS A 74 2.83 2.94 -19.20
N PHE A 75 2.32 1.98 -19.99
CA PHE A 75 1.21 1.12 -19.58
C PHE A 75 1.64 0.09 -18.54
N PRO A 76 0.80 -0.19 -17.52
CA PRO A 76 1.04 -1.29 -16.60
C PRO A 76 1.13 -2.64 -17.33
N ILE A 77 1.94 -3.56 -16.81
CA ILE A 77 2.27 -4.91 -17.30
C ILE A 77 2.99 -4.87 -18.65
N TRP A 78 2.33 -4.35 -19.67
CA TRP A 78 2.84 -4.26 -21.04
C TRP A 78 4.11 -3.43 -21.15
N GLY A 79 4.19 -2.33 -20.40
CA GLY A 79 5.34 -1.44 -20.45
C GLY A 79 6.63 -2.11 -20.00
N TRP A 80 6.60 -2.90 -18.92
CA TRP A 80 7.76 -3.67 -18.47
C TRP A 80 8.13 -4.80 -19.41
N TYR A 81 7.13 -5.45 -20.02
CA TYR A 81 7.37 -6.47 -21.04
C TYR A 81 8.09 -5.89 -22.27
N ARG A 82 7.71 -4.67 -22.70
CA ARG A 82 8.40 -3.97 -23.78
C ARG A 82 9.80 -3.54 -23.37
N LEU A 83 9.96 -2.93 -22.19
CA LEU A 83 11.25 -2.46 -21.68
C LEU A 83 12.32 -3.56 -21.54
N ARG A 84 11.94 -4.85 -21.60
CA ARG A 84 12.90 -5.98 -21.64
C ARG A 84 14.04 -5.83 -22.65
N HIS A 85 13.86 -5.09 -23.73
CA HIS A 85 14.95 -4.81 -24.67
C HIS A 85 16.12 -4.03 -24.04
N GLU A 86 15.91 -3.29 -22.94
CA GLU A 86 16.99 -2.58 -22.20
C GLU A 86 17.78 -3.45 -21.22
N GLN A 87 17.58 -4.78 -21.23
CA GLN A 87 18.33 -5.73 -20.41
C GLN A 87 19.85 -5.64 -20.58
N VAL A 88 20.34 -5.20 -21.75
CA VAL A 88 21.78 -5.01 -22.02
C VAL A 88 22.38 -3.91 -21.12
N VAL A 89 21.57 -2.94 -20.70
CA VAL A 89 21.99 -1.82 -19.85
C VAL A 89 21.72 -2.10 -18.37
N HIS A 90 20.54 -2.64 -18.06
CA HIS A 90 20.05 -2.76 -16.69
C HIS A 90 20.21 -4.16 -16.08
N GLY A 91 20.66 -5.13 -16.87
CA GLY A 91 20.81 -6.53 -16.47
C GLY A 91 19.63 -7.40 -16.91
N ARG A 92 19.87 -8.71 -17.06
CA ARG A 92 18.93 -9.66 -17.70
C ARG A 92 17.52 -9.71 -17.09
N TRP A 93 17.39 -9.49 -15.78
CA TRP A 93 16.14 -9.72 -15.04
C TRP A 93 15.55 -8.47 -14.37
N TYR A 94 16.03 -7.28 -14.73
CA TYR A 94 15.62 -6.04 -14.05
C TYR A 94 14.11 -5.75 -14.15
N TRP A 95 13.46 -6.22 -15.22
CA TRP A 95 12.03 -6.04 -15.52
C TRP A 95 11.12 -7.04 -14.80
N VAL A 96 11.67 -8.14 -14.25
CA VAL A 96 10.86 -9.23 -13.66
C VAL A 96 10.18 -8.76 -12.38
N ARG A 97 10.94 -8.16 -11.47
CA ARG A 97 10.40 -7.66 -10.20
C ARG A 97 9.26 -6.65 -10.38
N PRO A 98 9.40 -5.57 -11.16
CA PRO A 98 8.31 -4.63 -11.31
C PRO A 98 7.09 -5.22 -12.02
N LEU A 99 7.29 -6.22 -12.89
CA LEU A 99 6.20 -6.99 -13.47
C LEU A 99 5.48 -7.86 -12.43
N ILE A 100 6.22 -8.52 -11.53
CA ILE A 100 5.64 -9.29 -10.41
C ILE A 100 4.82 -8.36 -9.50
N ILE A 101 5.30 -7.15 -9.22
CA ILE A 101 4.55 -6.16 -8.44
C ILE A 101 3.27 -5.76 -9.18
N GLU A 102 3.34 -5.44 -10.48
CA GLU A 102 2.17 -5.04 -11.28
C GLU A 102 1.15 -6.15 -11.50
N LEU A 103 1.54 -7.42 -11.41
CA LEU A 103 0.61 -8.55 -11.46
C LEU A 103 0.11 -8.97 -10.08
N GLY A 104 1.01 -9.15 -9.12
CA GLY A 104 0.71 -9.68 -7.79
C GLY A 104 -0.03 -8.70 -6.91
N TYR A 105 0.36 -7.41 -6.92
CA TYR A 105 -0.26 -6.40 -6.07
C TYR A 105 -1.78 -6.26 -6.28
N PRO A 106 -2.29 -6.01 -7.50
CA PRO A 106 -3.74 -5.90 -7.71
C PRO A 106 -4.48 -7.19 -7.35
N LEU A 107 -3.90 -8.36 -7.63
CA LEU A 107 -4.52 -9.65 -7.30
C LEU A 107 -4.63 -9.86 -5.78
N ILE A 108 -3.55 -9.61 -5.03
CA ILE A 108 -3.55 -9.70 -3.57
C ILE A 108 -4.55 -8.70 -2.98
N LEU A 109 -4.57 -7.48 -3.49
CA LEU A 109 -5.44 -6.43 -3.01
C LEU A 109 -6.93 -6.74 -3.29
N ALA A 110 -7.25 -7.27 -4.46
CA ALA A 110 -8.60 -7.68 -4.83
C ALA A 110 -9.09 -8.89 -4.03
N TRP A 111 -8.20 -9.87 -3.81
CA TRP A 111 -8.46 -10.99 -2.92
C TRP A 111 -8.72 -10.50 -1.49
N TYR A 112 -7.84 -9.64 -0.97
CA TYR A 112 -7.94 -9.10 0.38
C TYR A 112 -9.20 -8.24 0.55
N TYR A 113 -9.55 -7.43 -0.45
CA TYR A 113 -10.80 -6.67 -0.48
C TYR A 113 -11.99 -7.61 -0.26
N ARG A 114 -12.14 -8.63 -1.12
CA ARG A 114 -13.25 -9.59 -1.04
C ARG A 114 -13.26 -10.28 0.32
N PHE A 115 -12.12 -10.75 0.80
CA PHE A 115 -12.00 -11.42 2.09
C PHE A 115 -12.46 -10.51 3.23
N HIS A 116 -11.92 -9.28 3.29
CA HIS A 116 -12.15 -8.33 4.38
C HIS A 116 -13.61 -7.85 4.41
N ILE A 117 -14.15 -7.40 3.27
CA ILE A 117 -15.53 -6.86 3.24
C ILE A 117 -16.61 -7.94 3.38
N SER A 118 -16.25 -9.22 3.18
CA SER A 118 -17.14 -10.36 3.47
C SER A 118 -17.06 -10.81 4.94
N GLY A 119 -16.33 -10.08 5.79
CA GLY A 119 -16.19 -10.40 7.21
C GLY A 119 -15.07 -11.36 7.55
N GLY A 120 -14.17 -11.68 6.61
CA GLY A 120 -13.10 -12.66 6.84
C GLY A 120 -12.13 -12.26 7.96
N SER A 121 -12.00 -10.97 8.25
CA SER A 121 -11.20 -10.46 9.37
C SER A 121 -11.97 -10.33 10.68
N LEU A 122 -13.28 -10.62 10.70
CA LEU A 122 -14.10 -10.55 11.89
C LEU A 122 -14.15 -11.93 12.59
N PRO A 123 -14.36 -11.97 13.92
CA PRO A 123 -14.55 -13.22 14.64
C PRO A 123 -15.72 -14.06 14.07
N PRO A 124 -15.69 -15.40 14.19
CA PRO A 124 -16.83 -16.24 13.83
C PRO A 124 -18.12 -15.80 14.56
N GLY A 125 -19.27 -15.93 13.91
CA GLY A 125 -20.58 -15.54 14.49
C GLY A 125 -20.95 -14.06 14.31
N THR A 126 -20.16 -13.29 13.55
CA THR A 126 -20.36 -11.85 13.34
C THR A 126 -21.10 -11.47 12.06
N ALA A 127 -21.55 -12.45 11.26
CA ALA A 127 -22.16 -12.23 9.95
C ALA A 127 -23.34 -11.22 9.97
N ARG A 128 -24.12 -11.19 11.06
CA ARG A 128 -25.23 -10.25 11.25
C ARG A 128 -24.82 -8.78 11.31
N PHE A 129 -23.55 -8.49 11.60
CA PHE A 129 -23.01 -7.14 11.71
C PHE A 129 -22.40 -6.62 10.40
N LEU A 130 -22.33 -7.43 9.33
CA LEU A 130 -21.68 -7.05 8.08
C LEU A 130 -22.36 -5.86 7.38
N ALA A 131 -23.68 -5.89 7.28
CA ALA A 131 -24.41 -4.80 6.63
C ALA A 131 -24.28 -3.47 7.39
N PRO A 132 -24.46 -3.43 8.73
CA PRO A 132 -24.20 -2.23 9.53
C PRO A 132 -22.75 -1.71 9.46
N LEU A 133 -21.77 -2.61 9.34
CA LEU A 133 -20.34 -2.28 9.27
C LEU A 133 -19.83 -2.01 7.85
N ALA A 134 -20.70 -2.03 6.84
CA ALA A 134 -20.25 -1.98 5.45
C ALA A 134 -19.39 -0.75 5.17
N SER A 135 -19.78 0.43 5.67
CA SER A 135 -18.98 1.65 5.50
C SER A 135 -17.62 1.54 6.19
N GLN A 136 -17.62 1.02 7.42
CA GLN A 136 -16.44 0.88 8.26
C GLN A 136 -15.40 -0.02 7.60
N LEU A 137 -15.81 -1.21 7.17
CA LEU A 137 -14.93 -2.17 6.49
C LEU A 137 -14.29 -1.60 5.21
N HIS A 138 -15.00 -0.73 4.48
CA HIS A 138 -14.44 -0.13 3.26
C HIS A 138 -13.44 0.98 3.56
N TRP A 139 -13.66 1.77 4.62
CA TRP A 139 -12.68 2.76 5.06
C TRP A 139 -11.44 2.11 5.67
N GLN A 140 -11.62 1.06 6.47
CA GLN A 140 -10.54 0.27 7.02
C GLN A 140 -9.71 -0.38 5.91
N PHE A 141 -10.38 -0.95 4.89
CA PHE A 141 -9.71 -1.46 3.70
C PHE A 141 -8.86 -0.40 2.99
N LEU A 142 -9.33 0.85 2.89
CA LEU A 142 -8.55 1.93 2.29
C LEU A 142 -7.27 2.23 3.11
N GLY A 143 -7.37 2.20 4.45
CA GLY A 143 -6.21 2.28 5.32
C GLY A 143 -5.22 1.14 5.09
N HIS A 144 -5.71 -0.10 5.00
CA HIS A 144 -4.89 -1.27 4.70
C HIS A 144 -4.26 -1.23 3.30
N TRP A 145 -4.96 -0.69 2.29
CA TRP A 145 -4.41 -0.46 0.96
C TRP A 145 -3.20 0.48 1.04
N ALA A 146 -3.37 1.63 1.69
CA ALA A 146 -2.31 2.61 1.85
C ALA A 146 -1.11 2.01 2.60
N LEU A 147 -1.37 1.32 3.72
CA LEU A 147 -0.36 0.62 4.50
C LEU A 147 0.41 -0.41 3.65
N LEU A 148 -0.30 -1.30 2.94
CA LEU A 148 0.32 -2.32 2.09
C LEU A 148 1.17 -1.68 0.98
N SER A 149 0.69 -0.59 0.37
CA SER A 149 1.43 0.16 -0.66
C SER A 149 2.76 0.68 -0.11
N LEU A 150 2.71 1.35 1.04
CA LEU A 150 3.89 1.92 1.69
C LEU A 150 4.85 0.85 2.18
N MET A 151 4.34 -0.25 2.74
CA MET A 151 5.16 -1.39 3.15
C MET A 151 5.90 -2.01 1.97
N ILE A 152 5.24 -2.22 0.83
CA ILE A 152 5.91 -2.76 -0.36
C ILE A 152 7.00 -1.81 -0.85
N ILE A 153 6.74 -0.50 -0.89
CA ILE A 153 7.75 0.49 -1.28
C ILE A 153 8.95 0.41 -0.33
N ALA A 154 8.71 0.45 0.99
CA ALA A 154 9.75 0.39 2.00
C ALA A 154 10.56 -0.90 1.94
N THR A 155 9.89 -2.06 1.86
CA THR A 155 10.54 -3.38 1.77
C THR A 155 11.47 -3.47 0.55
N PHE A 156 11.04 -3.00 -0.62
CA PHE A 156 11.90 -3.10 -1.80
C PHE A 156 13.05 -2.11 -1.77
N ILE A 157 12.88 -0.90 -1.22
CA ILE A 157 14.02 0.01 -1.01
C ILE A 157 15.01 -0.61 -0.02
N ASP A 158 14.51 -1.19 1.08
CA ASP A 158 15.33 -1.87 2.07
C ASP A 158 16.10 -3.06 1.47
N PHE A 159 15.47 -3.90 0.64
CA PHE A 159 16.19 -4.95 -0.09
C PHE A 159 17.29 -4.44 -1.02
N TYR A 160 17.20 -3.18 -1.48
CA TYR A 160 18.16 -2.60 -2.41
C TYR A 160 19.30 -1.83 -1.76
N GLU A 161 19.02 -1.18 -0.65
CA GLU A 161 19.94 -0.24 0.01
C GLU A 161 20.24 -0.64 1.46
N GLN A 162 19.58 -1.70 1.97
CA GLN A 162 19.68 -2.19 3.35
C GLN A 162 19.48 -1.05 4.37
N THR A 163 18.53 -0.17 4.05
CA THR A 163 18.27 1.08 4.77
C THR A 163 16.77 1.36 4.75
N ILE A 164 16.25 1.86 5.86
CA ILE A 164 14.85 2.26 6.00
C ILE A 164 14.63 3.61 5.30
N PRO A 165 13.71 3.72 4.33
CA PRO A 165 13.48 4.98 3.63
C PRO A 165 12.58 5.92 4.43
N ASP A 166 13.18 6.93 5.06
CA ASP A 166 12.46 7.96 5.85
C ASP A 166 11.37 8.69 5.04
N LEU A 167 11.60 8.87 3.73
CA LEU A 167 10.63 9.46 2.79
C LEU A 167 9.32 8.66 2.67
N VAL A 168 9.32 7.40 3.11
CA VAL A 168 8.14 6.52 3.10
C VAL A 168 7.60 6.31 4.50
N THR A 169 8.48 6.04 5.46
CA THR A 169 8.09 5.67 6.83
C THR A 169 7.54 6.84 7.63
N ILE A 170 8.13 8.04 7.52
CA ILE A 170 7.65 9.22 8.25
C ILE A 170 6.26 9.65 7.73
N PRO A 171 6.05 9.88 6.42
CA PRO A 171 4.72 10.23 5.92
C PRO A 171 3.69 9.13 6.19
N GLY A 172 4.09 7.86 6.06
CA GLY A 172 3.23 6.72 6.38
C GLY A 172 2.77 6.71 7.83
N THR A 173 3.68 6.99 8.76
CA THR A 173 3.37 7.10 10.19
C THR A 173 2.43 8.27 10.45
N VAL A 174 2.67 9.44 9.85
CA VAL A 174 1.79 10.60 9.98
C VAL A 174 0.39 10.30 9.44
N ILE A 175 0.28 9.66 8.27
CA ILE A 175 -1.00 9.23 7.70
C ILE A 175 -1.73 8.26 8.64
N GLY A 176 -1.02 7.29 9.21
CA GLY A 176 -1.57 6.33 10.17
C GLY A 176 -2.09 7.01 11.44
N LEU A 177 -1.31 7.91 12.02
CA LEU A 177 -1.69 8.66 13.23
C LEU A 177 -2.87 9.59 12.98
N LEU A 178 -2.85 10.35 11.88
CA LEU A 178 -3.97 11.21 11.50
C LEU A 178 -5.23 10.39 11.19
N GLY A 179 -5.09 9.27 10.49
CA GLY A 179 -6.18 8.34 10.22
C GLY A 179 -6.82 7.82 11.51
N ALA A 180 -6.01 7.28 12.42
CA ALA A 180 -6.47 6.76 13.70
C ALA A 180 -7.07 7.85 14.61
N GLY A 181 -6.53 9.08 14.58
CA GLY A 181 -7.03 10.19 15.38
C GLY A 181 -8.33 10.82 14.85
N LEU A 182 -8.50 10.88 13.53
CA LEU A 182 -9.68 11.49 12.88
C LEU A 182 -10.84 10.51 12.75
N ALA A 183 -10.57 9.21 12.58
CA ALA A 183 -11.61 8.21 12.39
C ALA A 183 -11.18 6.84 12.99
N PRO A 184 -11.85 6.36 14.05
CA PRO A 184 -11.49 5.09 14.71
C PRO A 184 -11.59 3.87 13.78
N VAL A 185 -12.31 3.99 12.66
CA VAL A 185 -12.37 3.00 11.57
C VAL A 185 -11.01 2.57 11.00
N TRP A 186 -9.95 3.35 11.21
CA TRP A 186 -8.59 2.98 10.81
C TRP A 186 -7.92 2.01 11.81
N LEU A 187 -8.52 1.80 12.97
CA LEU A 187 -8.08 0.87 13.99
C LEU A 187 -8.85 -0.46 13.89
N PRO A 188 -8.35 -1.55 14.52
CA PRO A 188 -9.01 -2.84 14.51
C PRO A 188 -10.45 -2.80 15.04
N LEU A 189 -11.32 -3.64 14.46
CA LEU A 189 -12.68 -3.84 14.96
C LEU A 189 -12.66 -4.89 16.08
N THR A 190 -13.28 -4.59 17.21
CA THR A 190 -13.32 -5.46 18.40
C THR A 190 -14.74 -5.94 18.68
N PRO A 191 -14.95 -7.24 18.99
CA PRO A 191 -16.27 -7.73 19.39
C PRO A 191 -16.63 -7.25 20.79
N GLU A 192 -17.89 -6.90 20.97
CA GLU A 192 -18.50 -6.63 22.28
C GLU A 192 -19.27 -7.86 22.75
N PHE A 193 -19.20 -8.15 24.04
CA PHE A 193 -19.86 -9.32 24.63
C PHE A 193 -20.99 -8.89 25.56
N GLY A 194 -22.16 -9.51 25.40
CA GLY A 194 -23.32 -9.33 26.26
C GLY A 194 -24.03 -10.67 26.48
N ALA A 195 -24.36 -10.99 27.73
CA ALA A 195 -25.04 -12.24 28.12
C ALA A 195 -24.42 -13.52 27.52
N GLY A 196 -23.08 -13.57 27.41
CA GLY A 196 -22.35 -14.72 26.88
C GLY A 196 -22.31 -14.84 25.35
N ALA A 197 -22.79 -13.85 24.61
CA ALA A 197 -22.75 -13.81 23.15
C ALA A 197 -22.18 -12.48 22.63
N ILE A 198 -21.76 -12.43 21.36
CA ILE A 198 -21.30 -11.19 20.72
C ILE A 198 -22.49 -10.25 20.55
N SER A 199 -22.57 -9.17 21.32
CA SER A 199 -23.67 -8.20 21.29
C SER A 199 -23.48 -7.13 20.21
N GLY A 200 -22.24 -6.85 19.83
CA GLY A 200 -21.89 -5.79 18.89
C GLY A 200 -20.46 -5.91 18.38
N ILE A 201 -20.08 -4.99 17.50
CA ILE A 201 -18.71 -4.80 17.05
C ILE A 201 -18.48 -3.30 17.04
N THR A 202 -17.42 -2.88 17.72
CA THR A 202 -17.02 -1.48 17.79
C THR A 202 -15.59 -1.30 17.31
N GLU A 203 -15.32 -0.10 16.84
CA GLU A 203 -13.98 0.31 16.45
C GLU A 203 -13.14 0.49 17.72
N LEU A 204 -11.93 -0.07 17.71
CA LEU A 204 -10.95 0.26 18.72
C LEU A 204 -10.72 1.77 18.67
N LYS A 205 -10.74 2.43 19.83
CA LYS A 205 -10.51 3.86 19.93
C LYS A 205 -9.03 4.11 20.24
N ALA A 206 -8.47 5.18 19.68
CA ALA A 206 -7.16 5.69 20.11
C ALA A 206 -7.20 6.25 21.55
N THR A 207 -8.41 6.50 22.06
CA THR A 207 -8.69 6.93 23.43
C THR A 207 -9.13 5.76 24.28
N TRP A 208 -9.05 5.93 25.60
CA TRP A 208 -9.56 4.95 26.56
C TRP A 208 -11.05 4.61 26.25
N PRO A 209 -11.44 3.32 26.26
CA PRO A 209 -12.80 2.90 25.92
C PRO A 209 -13.84 3.31 26.97
N ASP A 210 -13.42 3.39 28.24
CA ASP A 210 -14.22 3.87 29.36
C ASP A 210 -14.05 5.39 29.58
N GLY A 211 -14.95 6.00 30.35
CA GLY A 211 -14.72 7.36 30.85
C GLY A 211 -13.41 7.45 31.61
N TRP A 212 -12.78 8.63 31.61
CA TRP A 212 -11.55 8.92 32.35
C TRP A 212 -11.64 8.35 33.77
N ALA A 213 -10.82 7.34 34.06
CA ALA A 213 -10.92 6.66 35.33
C ALA A 213 -10.48 7.62 36.44
N VAL A 214 -11.31 7.84 37.45
CA VAL A 214 -11.08 8.87 38.48
C VAL A 214 -9.73 8.68 39.19
N TRP A 215 -9.24 7.43 39.29
CA TRP A 215 -7.92 7.12 39.85
C TRP A 215 -6.76 7.69 39.03
N MET A 216 -6.94 7.98 37.73
CA MET A 216 -5.93 8.66 36.90
C MET A 216 -5.74 10.13 37.30
N ASN A 217 -6.67 10.73 38.06
CA ASN A 217 -6.47 12.04 38.68
C ASN A 217 -5.59 11.99 39.94
N SER A 218 -5.23 10.78 40.41
CA SER A 218 -4.38 10.60 41.59
C SER A 218 -2.89 10.59 41.20
N TRP A 219 -2.03 10.62 42.23
CA TRP A 219 -0.57 10.54 42.05
C TRP A 219 -0.11 9.29 41.25
N TRP A 220 -0.90 8.21 41.28
CA TRP A 220 -0.65 6.99 40.50
C TRP A 220 -0.88 7.19 38.99
N GLY A 221 -1.83 8.03 38.60
CA GLY A 221 -2.06 8.40 37.20
C GLY A 221 -0.90 9.24 36.63
N LEU A 222 -0.36 10.17 37.43
CA LEU A 222 0.83 10.93 37.07
C LEU A 222 2.07 10.04 36.90
N GLY A 223 2.22 9.02 37.75
CA GLY A 223 3.32 8.04 37.64
C GLY A 223 3.30 7.23 36.35
N LEU A 224 2.11 6.88 35.85
CA LEU A 224 1.94 6.16 34.57
C LEU A 224 2.19 7.06 33.35
N ALA A 225 1.79 8.33 33.40
CA ALA A 225 2.06 9.29 32.33
C ALA A 225 3.57 9.59 32.13
N TRP A 226 4.39 9.34 33.14
CA TRP A 226 5.86 9.44 33.07
C TRP A 226 6.55 8.18 32.52
N THR A 227 5.81 7.07 32.38
CA THR A 227 6.35 5.78 31.90
C THR A 227 5.91 5.41 30.48
N ILE A 228 5.11 6.25 29.83
CA ILE A 228 4.73 6.19 28.40
C ILE A 228 5.52 7.28 27.68
#